data_AF-A0A937USU1-F1
#
_entry.id   AF-A0A937USU1-F1
#
_cell.length_a   1.000
_cell.length_b   1.000
_cell.length_c   1.000
_cell.angle_alpha   90.00
_cell.angle_beta   90.00
_cell.angle_gamma   90.00
#
_symmetry.space_group_name_H-M   'P 1'
#
loop_
_entity.id
_entity.type
_entity.pdbx_description
1 polymer ?
#
loop_
_entity_poly.entity_id
_entity_poly.type
_entity_poly.pdbx_seq_one_letter_code
_entity_poly.pdbx_strand_id
1 'polypeptide(L)' 'MAWVTQQARKLTYQLGDSHGGPYRFLIRDRDTKFVAGCDDVFADESIRILKTPVRAPRANAYAERWIRTVRRGAWTGP' A
#
# COMPACT_ATOMS: atom_id res chain seq x y z
N MET A 1 6.10 13.88 -7.17
CA MET A 1 4.87 13.07 -7.17
C MET A 1 4.94 11.85 -8.08
N ALA A 2 5.66 11.90 -9.21
CA ALA A 2 5.82 10.75 -10.12
C ALA A 2 6.44 9.49 -9.49
N TRP A 3 7.36 9.64 -8.52
CA TRP A 3 8.03 8.49 -7.89
C TRP A 3 7.05 7.59 -7.12
N VAL A 4 6.13 8.15 -6.34
CA VAL A 4 5.15 7.37 -5.54
C VAL A 4 4.21 6.59 -6.46
N THR A 5 3.72 7.23 -7.53
CA THR A 5 2.91 6.56 -8.57
C THR A 5 3.69 5.45 -9.27
N GLN A 6 4.99 5.64 -9.55
CA GLN A 6 5.83 4.60 -10.15
C GLN A 6 6.05 3.42 -9.21
N GLN A 7 6.23 3.67 -7.90
CA GLN A 7 6.29 2.60 -6.90
C GLN A 7 4.97 1.83 -6.82
N ALA A 8 3.83 2.52 -6.87
CA ALA A 8 2.52 1.87 -6.91
C ALA A 8 2.38 0.96 -8.13
N ARG A 9 2.75 1.43 -9.34
CA ARG A 9 2.72 0.60 -10.56
C ARG A 9 3.60 -0.64 -10.47
N LYS A 10 4.81 -0.51 -9.94
CA LYS A 10 5.72 -1.65 -9.72
C LYS A 10 5.10 -2.67 -8.76
N LEU A 11 4.49 -2.18 -7.68
CA LEU A 11 3.81 -3.02 -6.72
C LEU A 11 2.64 -3.76 -7.38
N THR A 12 1.77 -3.08 -8.13
CA THR A 12 0.61 -3.75 -8.74
C THR A 12 0.99 -4.76 -9.81
N TYR A 13 2.07 -4.51 -10.56
CA TYR A 13 2.66 -5.51 -11.44
C TYR A 13 3.11 -6.77 -10.68
N GLN A 14 3.83 -6.60 -9.56
CA GLN A 14 4.25 -7.73 -8.71
C GLN A 14 3.05 -8.46 -8.09
N LEU A 15 1.99 -7.74 -7.73
CA LEU A 15 0.76 -8.31 -7.18
C LEU A 15 0.00 -9.12 -8.25
N GLY A 16 -0.01 -8.67 -9.50
CA GLY A 16 -0.60 -9.40 -10.63
C GLY A 16 0.16 -10.68 -11.00
N ASP A 17 1.48 -10.69 -10.80
CA ASP A 17 2.36 -11.84 -11.05
C ASP A 17 2.41 -12.84 -9.87
N SER A 18 1.94 -12.43 -8.69
CA SER A 18 1.98 -13.25 -7.47
C SER A 18 0.90 -14.34 -7.45
N HIS A 19 1.29 -15.59 -7.22
CA HIS A 19 0.42 -16.78 -7.13
C HIS A 19 -0.63 -16.78 -5.98
N GLY A 20 -0.82 -15.66 -5.27
CA GLY A 20 -1.63 -15.52 -4.05
C GLY A 20 -3.12 -15.17 -4.24
N GLY A 21 -3.57 -15.03 -5.49
CA GLY A 21 -4.95 -14.63 -5.83
C GLY A 21 -5.16 -13.12 -5.83
N PRO A 22 -6.32 -12.63 -6.35
CA PRO A 22 -6.53 -11.21 -6.58
C PRO A 22 -6.63 -10.44 -5.26
N TYR A 23 -5.70 -9.52 -5.04
CA TYR A 23 -5.77 -8.56 -3.94
C TYR A 23 -7.00 -7.68 -4.10
N ARG A 24 -7.89 -7.65 -3.11
CA ARG A 24 -9.18 -6.94 -3.21
C ARG A 24 -9.22 -5.62 -2.46
N PHE A 25 -8.36 -5.46 -1.46
CA PHE A 25 -8.37 -4.31 -0.56
C PHE A 25 -6.96 -3.80 -0.28
N LEU A 26 -6.78 -2.49 -0.34
CA LEU A 26 -5.60 -1.80 0.13
C LEU A 26 -5.98 -0.98 1.37
N ILE A 27 -5.38 -1.29 2.53
CA ILE A 27 -5.55 -0.48 3.73
C ILE A 27 -4.39 0.52 3.80
N ARG A 28 -4.70 1.82 3.81
CA ARG A 28 -3.69 2.86 4.00
C ARG A 28 -4.14 3.95 4.96
N ASP A 29 -3.18 4.68 5.49
CA ASP A 29 -3.44 5.88 6.28
C ASP A 29 -3.77 7.09 5.37
N ARG A 30 -4.10 8.22 5.98
CA ARG A 30 -4.46 9.46 5.26
C ARG A 30 -3.27 10.40 5.04
N ASP A 31 -2.02 9.90 5.08
CA ASP A 31 -0.85 10.74 4.85
C ASP A 31 -0.93 11.39 3.46
N THR A 32 -0.69 12.70 3.43
CA THR A 32 -0.61 13.54 2.22
C THR A 32 0.44 13.09 1.20
N LYS A 33 1.40 12.23 1.60
CA LYS A 33 2.37 11.60 0.70
C LYS A 33 1.70 10.66 -0.32
N PHE A 34 0.52 10.13 0.00
CA PHE A 34 -0.31 9.35 -0.91
C PHE A 34 -1.20 10.28 -1.74
N VAL A 35 -0.64 10.74 -2.85
CA VAL A 35 -1.31 11.60 -3.84
C VAL A 35 -2.36 10.83 -4.66
N ALA A 36 -3.35 11.54 -5.22
CA ALA A 36 -4.47 10.94 -5.98
C ALA A 36 -4.01 9.95 -7.08
N GLY A 37 -2.97 10.30 -7.84
CA GLY A 37 -2.42 9.42 -8.88
C GLY A 37 -1.76 8.13 -8.38
N CYS A 38 -1.63 7.93 -7.07
CA CYS A 38 -1.28 6.64 -6.47
C CYS A 38 -2.54 5.80 -6.25
N ASP A 39 -3.62 6.42 -5.76
CA ASP A 39 -4.91 5.78 -5.55
C ASP A 39 -5.49 5.26 -6.90
N ASP A 40 -5.32 6.01 -7.99
CA ASP A 40 -5.81 5.64 -9.33
C ASP A 40 -5.21 4.32 -9.86
N VAL A 41 -3.92 4.07 -9.59
CA VAL A 41 -3.22 2.84 -10.03
C VAL A 41 -3.81 1.59 -9.38
N PHE A 42 -4.26 1.69 -8.13
CA PHE A 42 -4.90 0.57 -7.45
C PHE A 42 -6.36 0.41 -7.88
N ALA A 43 -7.04 1.52 -8.18
CA ALA A 43 -8.42 1.49 -8.67
C ALA A 43 -8.53 0.81 -10.06
N ASP A 44 -7.58 1.08 -10.97
CA ASP A 44 -7.48 0.41 -12.28
C ASP A 44 -7.36 -1.11 -12.16
N GLU A 45 -6.79 -1.58 -11.06
CA GLU A 45 -6.52 -2.99 -10.76
C GLU A 45 -7.63 -3.61 -9.89
N SER A 46 -8.79 -2.92 -9.81
CA SER A 46 -9.96 -3.32 -9.02
C SER A 46 -9.69 -3.49 -7.51
N ILE A 47 -8.62 -2.87 -7.00
CA ILE A 47 -8.27 -2.89 -5.58
C ILE A 47 -9.00 -1.76 -4.87
N ARG A 48 -9.88 -2.11 -3.92
CA ARG A 48 -10.61 -1.12 -3.13
C ARG A 48 -9.74 -0.51 -2.05
N ILE A 49 -9.58 0.81 -2.08
CA ILE A 49 -8.80 1.53 -1.07
C ILE A 49 -9.65 1.80 0.18
N LEU A 50 -9.20 1.29 1.32
CA LEU A 50 -9.76 1.52 2.64
C LEU A 50 -8.82 2.46 3.41
N LYS A 51 -9.31 3.68 3.69
CA LYS A 51 -8.54 4.70 4.44
C LYS A 51 -8.80 4.56 5.94
N THR A 52 -7.75 4.48 6.76
CA THR A 52 -7.91 4.45 8.23
C THR A 52 -8.65 5.69 8.73
N PRO A 53 -9.53 5.60 9.76
CA PRO A 53 -10.32 6.74 10.24
C PRO A 53 -9.46 7.98 10.55
N VAL A 54 -10.00 9.18 10.28
CA VAL A 54 -9.33 10.45 10.57
C VAL A 54 -9.12 10.51 12.08
N ARG A 55 -7.89 10.75 12.54
CA ARG A 55 -7.51 10.72 13.97
C ARG A 55 -7.73 9.36 14.65
N ALA A 56 -7.28 8.27 14.01
CA ALA A 56 -7.15 6.97 14.65
C ALA A 56 -5.67 6.58 14.90
N PRO A 57 -4.98 7.19 15.90
CA PRO A 57 -3.59 6.88 16.23
C PRO A 57 -3.32 5.39 16.45
N ARG A 58 -4.30 4.67 17.03
CA ARG A 58 -4.18 3.23 17.28
C ARG A 58 -4.20 2.40 16.00
N ALA A 59 -5.10 2.71 15.07
CA ALA A 59 -5.16 2.01 13.78
C ALA A 59 -3.92 2.31 12.93
N ASN A 60 -3.46 3.58 12.95
CA ASN A 60 -2.24 3.96 12.26
C ASN A 60 -1.00 3.29 12.88
N ALA A 61 -0.88 3.28 14.21
CA ALA A 61 0.22 2.59 14.89
C ALA A 61 0.24 1.09 14.60
N TYR A 62 -0.91 0.45 14.42
CA TYR A 62 -0.98 -0.95 14.00
C TYR A 62 -0.49 -1.14 12.56
N ALA A 63 -0.96 -0.30 11.62
CA ALA A 63 -0.50 -0.31 10.23
C ALA A 63 1.01 -0.05 10.13
N GLU A 64 1.51 0.98 10.81
CA GLU A 64 2.94 1.32 10.88
C GLU A 64 3.76 0.19 11.52
N ARG A 65 3.28 -0.43 12.60
CA ARG A 65 3.94 -1.56 13.24
C ARG A 65 4.02 -2.76 12.31
N TRP A 66 2.95 -3.06 11.58
CA TRP A 66 2.92 -4.13 10.59
C TRP A 66 3.89 -3.85 9.44
N ILE A 67 3.85 -2.64 8.86
CA ILE A 67 4.80 -2.20 7.81
C ILE A 67 6.25 -2.32 8.31
N ARG A 68 6.53 -1.95 9.57
CA ARG A 68 7.86 -2.08 10.16
C ARG A 68 8.28 -3.54 10.36
N THR A 69 7.35 -4.43 10.68
CA THR A 69 7.61 -5.88 10.76
C THR A 69 7.90 -6.45 9.37
N VAL A 70 7.09 -6.11 8.37
CA VAL A 70 7.32 -6.51 6.97
C VAL A 70 8.67 -5.99 6.49
N ARG A 71 9.01 -4.71 6.74
CA ARG A 71 10.31 -4.15 6.35
C ARG A 71 11.49 -4.84 7.04
N ARG A 72 11.33 -5.27 8.30
CA ARG A 72 12.36 -6.02 9.02
C ARG A 72 12.48 -7.47 8.54
N GLY A 73 11.40 -8.08 8.08
CA GLY A 73 11.42 -9.43 7.51
C GLY A 73 11.77 -9.48 6.01
N ALA A 74 11.53 -8.40 5.28
CA ALA A 74 11.82 -8.25 3.84
C ALA A 74 13.24 -7.71 3.59
N TRP A 75 13.97 -7.33 4.64
CA TRP A 75 15.41 -7.11 4.55
C TRP A 75 16.13 -8.46 4.61
N THR A 76 16.06 -9.17 3.49
CA THR A 76 17.02 -10.22 3.13
C THR A 76 17.55 -9.88 1.74
N GLY A 77 18.66 -9.15 1.73
CA GLY A 77 19.56 -9.10 0.59
C GLY A 77 20.31 -7.77 0.47
N PRO A 78 21.50 -7.75 -0.15
CA PRO A 78 22.51 -8.81 -0.28
C PRO A 78 23.44 -8.92 0.95
#